data_AF-A0A7L0TKB6-F1
#
_entry.id   AF-A0A7L0TKB6-F1
#
_cell.length_a   1.000
_cell.length_b   1.000
_cell.length_c   1.000
_cell.angle_alpha   90.00
_cell.angle_beta   90.00
_cell.angle_gamma   90.00
#
_symmetry.space_group_name_H-M   'P 1'
#
loop_
_entity.id
_entity.type
_entity.pdbx_description
1 polymer ?
#
loop_
_entity_poly.entity_id
_entity_poly.type
_entity_poly.pdbx_seq_one_letter_code
_entity_poly.pdbx_strand_id
1 'polypeptide(L)'
;MPRAPPASVLAPQLVLSSAASNYSSCCCPPDCPCIWTDWIDVSYPNSSDRNGGDYETFENIRKYNSTWDCVKADSILCRAEKFPGFSIADLGQKVDCNVNTGLICNNKDQQLGGVVPMPVCLNYKIRVCCIPNIPECIGSSTTSITTTSPGSPTSTVTSPPTSTAGPTLTPSQPSTTTMPPSSTTSSTPGTTTSGPGPSTPTSTTA
;
A
#
# COMPACT_ATOMS: atom_id res chain seq x y z
N MET A 1 -25.99 -84.90 21.21
CA MET A 1 -26.32 -83.90 22.24
C MET A 1 -25.20 -82.87 22.31
N PRO A 2 -25.53 -81.57 22.36
CA PRO A 2 -24.59 -80.49 22.08
C PRO A 2 -23.61 -80.24 23.22
N ARG A 3 -22.38 -79.89 22.83
CA ARG A 3 -21.26 -79.51 23.68
C ARG A 3 -21.54 -78.13 24.28
N ALA A 4 -21.52 -78.02 25.61
CA ALA A 4 -21.68 -76.76 26.33
C ALA A 4 -20.55 -75.78 25.96
N PRO A 5 -20.82 -74.47 25.88
CA PRO A 5 -19.77 -73.47 25.65
C PRO A 5 -18.94 -73.27 26.93
N PRO A 6 -17.66 -72.87 26.82
CA PRO A 6 -16.85 -72.54 27.99
C PRO A 6 -17.34 -71.23 28.64
N ALA A 7 -17.27 -71.20 29.97
CA ALA A 7 -17.62 -70.06 30.80
C ALA A 7 -16.81 -68.81 30.41
N SER A 8 -17.52 -67.71 30.18
CA SER A 8 -16.96 -66.40 29.87
C SER A 8 -16.31 -65.82 31.13
N VAL A 9 -15.00 -65.68 31.14
CA VAL A 9 -14.26 -65.02 32.22
C VAL A 9 -14.45 -63.51 32.05
N LEU A 10 -15.13 -62.89 33.01
CA LEU A 10 -15.33 -61.44 33.06
C LEU A 10 -13.98 -60.78 33.41
N ALA A 11 -13.45 -59.96 32.50
CA ALA A 11 -12.30 -59.10 32.78
C ALA A 11 -12.71 -57.97 33.75
N PRO A 12 -11.83 -57.53 34.68
CA PRO A 12 -12.12 -56.38 35.52
C PRO A 12 -12.21 -55.12 34.65
N GLN A 13 -13.34 -54.41 34.72
CA GLN A 13 -13.48 -53.12 34.05
C GLN A 13 -12.57 -52.10 34.75
N LEU A 14 -11.59 -51.56 34.02
CA LEU A 14 -10.88 -50.35 34.44
C LEU A 14 -11.90 -49.21 34.48
N VAL A 15 -12.24 -48.76 35.70
CA VAL A 15 -12.91 -47.49 35.92
C VAL A 15 -11.94 -46.37 35.54
N LEU A 16 -12.09 -45.78 34.35
CA LEU A 16 -11.44 -44.50 34.04
C LEU A 16 -12.17 -43.43 34.85
N SER A 17 -11.61 -43.11 36.02
CA SER A 17 -12.02 -41.95 36.81
C SER A 17 -11.81 -40.69 35.96
N SER A 18 -12.89 -40.04 35.57
CA SER A 18 -12.84 -38.74 34.90
C SER A 18 -12.31 -37.71 35.90
N ALA A 19 -11.02 -37.40 35.82
CA ALA A 19 -10.52 -36.15 36.38
C ALA A 19 -11.20 -35.02 35.61
N ALA A 20 -12.16 -34.35 36.25
CA ALA A 20 -12.61 -33.04 35.81
C ALA A 20 -11.40 -32.12 35.90
N SER A 21 -10.70 -31.95 34.79
CA SER A 21 -9.67 -30.93 34.65
C SER A 21 -10.37 -29.59 34.80
N ASN A 22 -10.38 -29.07 36.04
CA ASN A 22 -10.47 -27.64 36.28
C ASN A 22 -9.25 -27.03 35.59
N TYR A 23 -9.36 -26.72 34.30
CA TYR A 23 -8.48 -25.78 33.66
C TYR A 23 -8.78 -24.44 34.32
N SER A 24 -8.11 -24.22 35.46
CA SER A 24 -7.78 -22.90 35.95
C SER A 24 -7.32 -22.11 34.74
N SER A 25 -8.13 -21.13 34.35
CA SER A 25 -7.79 -20.15 33.32
C SER A 25 -6.48 -19.49 33.76
N CYS A 26 -5.38 -20.05 33.27
CA CYS A 26 -4.04 -19.53 33.46
C CYS A 26 -3.90 -18.33 32.54
N CYS A 27 -3.24 -17.28 33.02
CA CYS A 27 -2.87 -16.06 32.30
C CYS A 27 -2.01 -16.33 31.06
N CYS A 28 -2.53 -17.03 30.06
CA CYS A 28 -2.09 -16.84 28.69
C CYS A 28 -2.81 -15.59 28.20
N PRO A 29 -2.08 -14.56 27.73
CA PRO A 29 -2.69 -13.56 26.87
C PRO A 29 -3.47 -14.30 25.78
N PRO A 30 -4.68 -13.86 25.43
CA PRO A 30 -5.39 -14.48 24.32
C PRO A 30 -4.48 -14.47 23.10
N ASP A 31 -4.37 -15.62 22.43
CA ASP A 31 -3.69 -15.69 21.15
C ASP A 31 -4.46 -14.80 20.18
N CYS A 32 -3.81 -13.74 19.73
CA CYS A 32 -4.37 -12.74 18.83
C CYS A 32 -3.73 -12.86 17.44
N PRO A 33 -3.91 -13.99 16.73
CA PRO A 33 -3.35 -14.15 15.41
C PRO A 33 -3.98 -13.12 14.49
N CYS A 34 -3.15 -12.50 13.66
CA CYS A 34 -3.66 -11.63 12.61
C CYS A 34 -4.37 -12.47 11.54
N ILE A 35 -5.43 -11.91 10.96
CA ILE A 35 -6.21 -12.54 9.89
C ILE A 35 -5.86 -11.82 8.59
N TRP A 36 -5.45 -12.60 7.59
CA TRP A 36 -5.16 -12.06 6.26
C TRP A 36 -6.45 -11.67 5.53
N THR A 37 -6.44 -10.48 4.94
CA THR A 37 -7.45 -10.08 3.97
C THR A 37 -7.28 -10.84 2.65
N ASP A 38 -8.32 -10.80 1.82
CA ASP A 38 -8.16 -10.98 0.38
C ASP A 38 -7.23 -9.90 -0.20
N TRP A 39 -6.85 -10.07 -1.47
CA TRP A 39 -6.12 -9.04 -2.19
C TRP A 39 -7.03 -7.83 -2.45
N ILE A 40 -6.53 -6.66 -2.09
CA ILE A 40 -7.18 -5.37 -2.20
C ILE A 40 -6.49 -4.58 -3.31
N ASP A 41 -7.30 -4.07 -4.23
CA ASP A 41 -6.91 -3.37 -5.46
C ASP A 41 -7.99 -2.30 -5.75
N VAL A 42 -7.82 -1.12 -5.15
CA VAL A 42 -8.81 -0.02 -5.17
C VAL A 42 -8.33 1.20 -5.95
N SER A 43 -7.06 1.23 -6.34
CA SER A 43 -6.42 2.27 -7.13
C SER A 43 -5.84 1.65 -8.40
N TYR A 44 -5.72 2.46 -9.45
CA TYR A 44 -5.15 2.03 -10.72
C TYR A 44 -4.27 3.13 -11.30
N PRO A 45 -3.07 2.79 -11.81
CA PRO A 45 -2.18 3.79 -12.41
C PRO A 45 -2.76 4.35 -13.70
N ASN A 46 -2.82 5.68 -13.80
CA ASN A 46 -3.15 6.37 -15.04
C ASN A 46 -1.88 6.72 -15.80
N SER A 47 -1.66 6.10 -16.96
CA SER A 47 -0.46 6.31 -17.78
C SER A 47 -0.34 7.74 -18.34
N SER A 48 -1.45 8.47 -18.41
CA SER A 48 -1.48 9.84 -18.93
C SER A 48 -1.24 10.91 -17.85
N ASP A 49 -1.25 10.52 -16.58
CA ASP A 49 -1.08 11.44 -15.45
C ASP A 49 0.25 11.18 -14.71
N ARG A 50 1.22 12.06 -14.90
CA ARG A 50 2.52 12.02 -14.21
C ARG A 50 2.40 12.23 -12.71
N ASN A 51 1.37 12.95 -12.26
CA ASN A 51 1.13 13.27 -10.85
C ASN A 51 0.29 12.20 -10.15
N GLY A 52 -0.28 11.28 -10.91
CA GLY A 52 -0.92 10.08 -10.41
C GLY A 52 0.08 8.96 -10.09
N GLY A 53 -0.47 7.77 -9.96
CA GLY A 53 0.28 6.61 -9.52
C GLY A 53 -0.68 5.51 -9.10
N ASP A 54 -0.18 4.61 -8.27
CA ASP A 54 -0.98 3.54 -7.71
C ASP A 54 -0.89 3.54 -6.17
N TYR A 55 -2.03 3.48 -5.51
CA TYR A 55 -2.21 3.90 -4.12
C TYR A 55 -3.17 2.98 -3.37
N GLU A 56 -2.73 1.78 -3.04
CA GLU A 56 -3.40 0.87 -2.10
C GLU A 56 -3.14 1.32 -0.64
N THR A 57 -3.44 2.57 -0.34
CA THR A 57 -3.28 3.12 1.01
C THR A 57 -4.46 2.75 1.88
N PHE A 58 -4.23 2.59 3.18
CA PHE A 58 -5.31 2.31 4.13
C PHE A 58 -6.41 3.38 4.11
N GLU A 59 -6.05 4.63 3.80
CA GLU A 59 -7.01 5.71 3.60
C GLU A 59 -7.89 5.48 2.37
N ASN A 60 -7.29 5.14 1.23
CA ASN A 60 -8.03 4.86 -0.01
C ASN A 60 -8.91 3.62 0.13
N ILE A 61 -8.43 2.59 0.83
CA ILE A 61 -9.20 1.36 1.08
C ILE A 61 -10.43 1.68 1.94
N ARG A 62 -10.30 2.49 3.01
CA ARG A 62 -11.47 2.94 3.81
C ARG A 62 -12.44 3.80 3.03
N LYS A 63 -11.93 4.65 2.11
CA LYS A 63 -12.77 5.46 1.21
C LYS A 63 -13.57 4.59 0.23
N TYR A 64 -12.96 3.54 -0.30
CA TYR A 64 -13.60 2.60 -1.23
C TYR A 64 -14.56 1.66 -0.50
N ASN A 65 -14.16 1.13 0.64
CA ASN A 65 -14.95 0.25 1.50
C ASN A 65 -14.96 0.77 2.94
N SER A 66 -16.05 1.46 3.30
CA SER A 66 -16.25 2.01 4.65
C SER A 66 -16.36 0.97 5.76
N THR A 67 -16.56 -0.30 5.40
CA THR A 67 -16.64 -1.43 6.36
C THR A 67 -15.29 -2.11 6.58
N TRP A 68 -14.24 -1.72 5.87
CA TRP A 68 -12.91 -2.29 6.07
C TRP A 68 -12.34 -1.87 7.43
N ASP A 69 -12.34 -2.80 8.38
CA ASP A 69 -11.87 -2.60 9.75
C ASP A 69 -10.53 -3.33 9.98
N CYS A 70 -9.44 -2.59 9.79
CA CYS A 70 -8.09 -2.99 10.14
C CYS A 70 -7.45 -1.89 10.97
N VAL A 71 -7.68 -1.94 12.29
CA VAL A 71 -7.14 -0.95 13.23
C VAL A 71 -5.64 -1.09 13.37
N LYS A 72 -5.14 -2.33 13.42
CA LYS A 72 -3.73 -2.65 13.57
C LYS A 72 -3.33 -3.71 12.56
N ALA A 73 -2.56 -3.29 11.56
CA ALA A 73 -1.89 -4.18 10.64
C ALA A 73 -0.63 -4.74 11.30
N ASP A 74 -0.50 -6.07 11.32
CA ASP A 74 0.69 -6.76 11.79
C ASP A 74 1.70 -6.96 10.66
N SER A 75 1.19 -7.34 9.48
CA SER A 75 2.00 -7.65 8.31
C SER A 75 1.31 -7.19 7.03
N ILE A 76 2.09 -6.89 5.99
CA ILE A 76 1.59 -6.50 4.66
C ILE A 76 2.33 -7.30 3.60
N LEU A 77 1.63 -7.65 2.52
CA LEU A 77 2.22 -8.17 1.31
C LEU A 77 1.73 -7.38 0.11
N CYS A 78 2.66 -6.94 -0.72
CA CYS A 78 2.37 -6.22 -1.95
C CYS A 78 2.86 -7.04 -3.15
N ARG A 79 2.10 -6.99 -4.25
CA ARG A 79 2.51 -7.61 -5.52
C ARG A 79 1.95 -6.85 -6.71
N ALA A 80 2.66 -6.90 -7.83
CA ALA A 80 2.11 -6.47 -9.11
C ALA A 80 1.08 -7.49 -9.60
N GLU A 81 -0.05 -7.01 -10.10
CA GLU A 81 -1.14 -7.88 -10.55
C GLU A 81 -0.73 -8.76 -11.73
N LYS A 82 -0.07 -8.16 -12.73
CA LYS A 82 0.34 -8.86 -13.96
C LYS A 82 1.65 -9.64 -13.80
N PHE A 83 2.36 -9.45 -12.69
CA PHE A 83 3.66 -10.07 -12.43
C PHE A 83 3.73 -10.67 -11.01
N PRO A 84 2.83 -11.60 -10.64
CA PRO A 84 2.72 -12.12 -9.28
C PRO A 84 3.92 -12.98 -8.83
N GLY A 85 4.76 -13.44 -9.77
CA GLY A 85 5.97 -14.22 -9.49
C GLY A 85 7.23 -13.37 -9.28
N PHE A 86 7.15 -12.06 -9.48
CA PHE A 86 8.28 -11.15 -9.28
C PHE A 86 8.13 -10.42 -7.94
N SER A 87 9.24 -10.26 -7.22
CA SER A 87 9.25 -9.37 -6.06
C SER A 87 9.14 -7.91 -6.54
N ILE A 88 8.68 -7.03 -5.65
CA ILE A 88 8.63 -5.58 -5.94
C ILE A 88 10.02 -5.05 -6.35
N ALA A 89 11.08 -5.53 -5.71
CA ALA A 89 12.45 -5.13 -6.01
C ALA A 89 12.88 -5.56 -7.43
N ASP A 90 12.51 -6.77 -7.86
CA ASP A 90 12.88 -7.31 -9.17
C ASP A 90 12.17 -6.60 -10.33
N LEU A 91 11.01 -5.97 -10.07
CA LEU A 91 10.29 -5.19 -11.06
C LEU A 91 11.03 -3.90 -11.44
N GLY A 92 11.94 -3.42 -10.59
CA GLY A 92 12.70 -2.19 -10.83
C GLY A 92 11.89 -0.90 -10.70
N GLN A 93 10.71 -0.97 -10.08
CA GLN A 93 9.87 0.20 -9.80
C GLN A 93 10.12 0.75 -8.39
N LYS A 94 10.03 2.06 -8.23
CA LYS A 94 10.08 2.71 -6.92
C LYS A 94 8.70 2.65 -6.28
N VAL A 95 8.51 1.65 -5.43
CA VAL A 95 7.26 1.37 -4.72
C VAL A 95 7.56 1.32 -3.22
N ASP A 96 6.78 2.05 -2.44
CA ASP A 96 6.77 1.93 -0.99
C ASP A 96 5.65 0.95 -0.59
N CYS A 97 6.03 -0.15 0.07
CA CYS A 97 5.11 -1.16 0.60
C CYS A 97 5.32 -1.23 2.11
N ASN A 98 4.45 -0.60 2.88
CA ASN A 98 4.64 -0.35 4.30
C ASN A 98 3.42 -0.77 5.11
N VAL A 99 3.65 -1.49 6.20
CA VAL A 99 2.57 -2.04 7.04
C VAL A 99 1.70 -0.98 7.70
N ASN A 100 2.18 0.26 7.84
CA ASN A 100 1.45 1.35 8.49
C ASN A 100 0.64 2.20 7.53
N THR A 101 1.02 2.26 6.25
CA THR A 101 0.42 3.16 5.26
C THR A 101 -0.25 2.43 4.10
N GLY A 102 0.15 1.19 3.80
CA GLY A 102 -0.28 0.44 2.63
C GLY A 102 0.79 0.46 1.53
N LEU A 103 0.35 0.57 0.26
CA LEU A 103 1.26 0.72 -0.88
C LEU A 103 1.12 2.11 -1.53
N ILE A 104 2.27 2.68 -1.87
CA ILE A 104 2.38 3.94 -2.60
C ILE A 104 3.38 3.76 -3.74
N CYS A 105 2.90 3.95 -4.96
CA CYS A 105 3.71 4.11 -6.15
C CYS A 105 3.36 5.45 -6.81
N ASN A 106 4.35 6.27 -7.12
CA ASN A 106 4.14 7.54 -7.82
C ASN A 106 4.67 7.45 -9.24
N ASN A 107 3.89 7.87 -10.25
CA ASN A 107 4.31 7.83 -11.65
C ASN A 107 5.55 8.70 -11.91
N LYS A 108 5.60 9.89 -11.30
CA LYS A 108 6.76 10.81 -11.39
C LYS A 108 8.08 10.23 -10.89
N ASP A 109 8.02 9.20 -10.05
CA ASP A 109 9.21 8.57 -9.46
C ASP A 109 9.72 7.39 -10.30
N GLN A 110 8.96 6.96 -11.33
CA GLN A 110 9.30 5.81 -12.15
C GLN A 110 10.20 6.21 -13.32
N GLN A 111 11.25 5.42 -13.53
CA GLN A 111 12.19 5.57 -14.62
C GLN A 111 12.03 4.41 -15.60
N LEU A 112 12.45 4.60 -16.87
CA LEU A 112 12.62 3.48 -17.78
C LEU A 112 13.68 2.53 -17.22
N GLY A 113 13.33 1.27 -16.99
CA GLY A 113 14.24 0.25 -16.47
C GLY A 113 13.51 -0.99 -15.94
N GLY A 114 14.26 -1.95 -15.42
CA GLY A 114 13.70 -3.18 -14.83
C GLY A 114 13.20 -4.21 -15.84
N VAL A 115 12.56 -5.27 -15.33
CA VAL A 115 11.93 -6.33 -16.14
C VAL A 115 10.79 -5.78 -16.99
N VAL A 116 10.15 -4.70 -16.53
CA VAL A 116 9.02 -4.05 -17.21
C VAL A 116 9.37 -2.58 -17.48
N PRO A 117 9.82 -2.23 -18.70
CA PRO A 117 10.32 -0.88 -19.00
C PRO A 117 9.17 0.12 -19.21
N MET A 118 8.47 0.49 -18.14
CA MET A 118 7.40 1.49 -18.15
C MET A 118 7.72 2.67 -17.20
N PRO A 119 7.65 3.93 -17.67
CA PRO A 119 7.90 5.13 -16.86
C PRO A 119 6.67 5.55 -16.02
N VAL A 120 5.84 4.58 -15.64
CA VAL A 120 4.64 4.75 -14.83
C VAL A 120 4.46 3.50 -13.96
N CYS A 121 3.75 3.63 -12.85
CA CYS A 121 3.48 2.52 -11.95
C CYS A 121 2.78 1.36 -12.66
N LEU A 122 3.13 0.14 -12.26
CA LEU A 122 2.33 -1.05 -12.53
C LEU A 122 1.06 -1.01 -11.66
N ASN A 123 0.07 -1.83 -12.01
CA ASN A 123 -1.07 -2.08 -11.14
C ASN A 123 -0.63 -3.03 -10.02
N TYR A 124 -0.71 -2.58 -8.78
CA TYR A 124 -0.38 -3.33 -7.60
C TYR A 124 -1.62 -3.66 -6.79
N LYS A 125 -1.49 -4.70 -5.98
CA LYS A 125 -2.48 -5.04 -4.96
C LYS A 125 -1.80 -5.46 -3.69
N ILE A 126 -2.50 -5.26 -2.58
CA ILE A 126 -2.00 -5.61 -1.26
C ILE A 126 -2.88 -6.64 -0.58
N ARG A 127 -2.33 -7.39 0.35
CA ARG A 127 -3.09 -8.07 1.40
C ARG A 127 -2.48 -7.72 2.74
N VAL A 128 -3.31 -7.59 3.75
CA VAL A 128 -2.92 -7.12 5.07
C VAL A 128 -3.31 -8.18 6.10
N CYS A 129 -2.41 -8.45 7.04
CA CYS A 129 -2.73 -9.29 8.19
C CYS A 129 -3.18 -8.37 9.32
N CYS A 130 -4.48 -8.40 9.65
CA CYS A 130 -5.09 -7.49 10.61
C CYS A 130 -5.29 -8.19 11.95
N ILE A 131 -4.85 -7.55 13.03
CA ILE A 131 -5.12 -8.04 14.38
C ILE A 131 -6.60 -7.79 14.70
N PRO A 132 -7.33 -8.78 15.26
CA PRO A 132 -8.72 -8.59 15.66
C PRO A 132 -8.92 -7.38 16.57
N ASN A 133 -9.98 -6.61 16.30
CA ASN A 133 -10.34 -5.41 17.06
C ASN A 133 -11.04 -5.76 18.38
N ILE A 134 -10.36 -6.54 19.22
CA ILE A 134 -10.79 -6.85 20.58
C ILE A 134 -9.81 -6.22 21.59
N PRO A 135 -10.30 -5.70 22.73
CA PRO A 135 -9.48 -4.96 23.70
C PRO A 135 -8.23 -5.71 24.16
N GLU A 136 -8.38 -7.03 24.28
CA GLU A 136 -7.35 -7.98 24.66
C GLU A 136 -6.17 -8.05 23.66
N CYS A 137 -6.42 -7.81 22.37
CA CYS A 137 -5.42 -7.92 21.30
C CYS A 137 -4.75 -6.61 20.93
N ILE A 138 -5.48 -5.50 21.05
CA ILE A 138 -4.94 -4.18 20.70
C ILE A 138 -4.11 -3.60 21.85
N GLY A 139 -4.41 -4.00 23.09
CA GLY A 139 -3.80 -3.44 24.29
C GLY A 139 -4.22 -1.98 24.46
N SER A 140 -4.62 -1.58 25.66
CA SER A 140 -4.75 -0.16 25.94
C SER A 140 -3.35 0.45 25.83
N SER A 141 -3.10 1.27 24.81
CA SER A 141 -1.96 2.19 24.80
C SER A 141 -2.12 3.12 26.00
N THR A 142 -1.64 2.70 27.17
CA THR A 142 -1.53 3.58 28.34
C THR A 142 -0.43 4.58 28.03
N THR A 143 -0.81 5.70 27.42
CA THR A 143 0.00 6.92 27.45
C THR A 143 0.17 7.27 28.92
N SER A 144 1.31 6.93 29.51
CA SER A 144 1.70 7.39 30.84
C SER A 144 1.86 8.91 30.77
N ILE A 145 0.80 9.64 31.11
CA ILE A 145 0.85 11.09 31.31
C ILE A 145 1.65 11.29 32.60
N THR A 146 2.94 11.63 32.47
CA THR A 146 3.76 12.07 33.59
C THR A 146 3.10 13.32 34.18
N THR A 147 2.46 13.16 35.34
CA THR A 147 1.78 14.24 36.04
C THR A 147 2.85 15.13 36.68
N THR A 148 3.18 16.25 36.05
CA THR A 148 3.95 17.31 36.70
C THR A 148 3.06 17.99 37.75
N SER A 149 3.47 17.85 39.01
CA SER A 149 2.80 18.43 40.19
C SER A 149 2.61 19.95 40.07
N PRO A 150 1.48 20.51 40.55
CA PRO A 150 1.22 21.95 40.51
C PRO A 150 2.01 22.68 41.60
N GLY A 151 3.01 23.46 41.20
CA GLY A 151 3.61 24.53 42.00
C GLY A 151 2.95 25.87 41.64
N SER A 152 2.36 26.53 42.63
CA SER A 152 1.77 27.87 42.58
C SER A 152 2.69 28.87 43.32
N PRO A 153 2.53 30.20 43.23
CA PRO A 153 2.26 31.07 42.07
C PRO A 153 3.27 32.26 41.95
N THR A 154 3.08 33.04 40.88
CA THR A 154 3.40 34.49 40.74
C THR A 154 4.84 34.92 40.45
N SER A 155 5.02 35.58 39.30
CA SER A 155 5.55 36.95 39.22
C SER A 155 5.26 37.53 37.83
N THR A 156 4.37 38.50 37.80
CA THR A 156 4.01 39.36 36.67
C THR A 156 5.19 40.26 36.31
N VAL A 157 5.66 40.20 35.06
CA VAL A 157 6.47 41.29 34.48
C VAL A 157 5.85 41.67 33.14
N THR A 158 5.15 42.77 33.17
CA THR A 158 4.61 43.49 32.01
C THR A 158 5.77 44.10 31.22
N SER A 159 5.75 43.98 29.88
CA SER A 159 6.49 44.89 29.01
C SER A 159 5.70 45.14 27.72
N PRO A 160 5.70 46.40 27.22
CA PRO A 160 4.72 46.89 26.24
C PRO A 160 5.06 46.50 24.79
N PRO A 161 4.07 46.54 23.87
CA PRO A 161 4.33 46.38 22.45
C PRO A 161 4.88 47.70 21.86
N THR A 162 6.13 47.69 21.41
CA THR A 162 6.67 48.75 20.56
C THR A 162 6.15 48.58 19.13
N SER A 163 5.20 49.43 18.77
CA SER A 163 5.00 49.92 17.40
C SER A 163 6.16 50.83 17.02
N THR A 164 6.66 50.78 15.79
CA THR A 164 6.89 51.95 14.91
C THR A 164 7.45 51.51 13.54
N ALA A 165 6.84 52.10 12.51
CA ALA A 165 7.27 52.40 11.13
C ALA A 165 8.76 52.17 10.79
N GLY A 166 9.12 51.77 9.57
CA GLY A 166 8.66 52.29 8.30
C GLY A 166 9.65 51.93 7.18
N PRO A 167 9.54 52.56 5.99
CA PRO A 167 9.67 51.91 4.68
C PRO A 167 11.06 52.07 4.03
N THR A 168 11.21 51.53 2.81
CA THR A 168 11.98 52.05 1.63
C THR A 168 12.55 50.85 0.85
N LEU A 169 11.87 50.38 -0.20
CA LEU A 169 12.08 50.74 -1.61
C LEU A 169 13.55 50.73 -2.07
N THR A 170 13.95 49.75 -2.87
CA THR A 170 14.47 50.02 -4.22
C THR A 170 14.51 48.75 -5.08
N PRO A 171 14.21 48.89 -6.39
CA PRO A 171 14.10 47.79 -7.32
C PRO A 171 15.45 47.47 -7.98
N SER A 172 15.70 46.19 -8.27
CA SER A 172 16.72 45.83 -9.26
C SER A 172 16.10 44.98 -10.36
N GLN A 173 16.52 45.36 -11.56
CA GLN A 173 15.96 45.17 -12.89
C GLN A 173 16.04 43.72 -13.41
N PRO A 174 15.28 43.37 -14.48
CA PRO A 174 15.24 42.03 -15.03
C PRO A 174 16.52 41.72 -15.82
N SER A 175 17.11 40.55 -15.57
CA SER A 175 18.10 39.99 -16.49
C SER A 175 17.36 39.28 -17.63
N THR A 176 17.17 40.02 -18.72
CA THR A 176 16.94 39.47 -20.05
C THR A 176 18.23 38.84 -20.55
N THR A 177 18.18 37.59 -21.00
CA THR A 177 19.22 37.00 -21.83
C THR A 177 18.55 36.51 -23.11
N THR A 178 18.68 37.32 -24.15
CA THR A 178 18.12 37.10 -25.49
C THR A 178 19.23 36.53 -26.39
N MET A 179 19.05 35.27 -26.79
CA MET A 179 19.43 34.57 -28.04
C MET A 179 20.90 34.61 -28.57
N PRO A 180 21.27 33.55 -29.31
CA PRO A 180 21.29 33.70 -30.77
C PRO A 180 20.30 32.79 -31.50
N PRO A 181 19.74 33.25 -32.64
CA PRO A 181 18.97 32.43 -33.57
C PRO A 181 19.92 31.51 -34.36
N SER A 182 19.58 30.23 -34.50
CA SER A 182 20.13 29.39 -35.57
C SER A 182 19.20 29.47 -36.78
N SER A 183 19.57 30.28 -37.75
CA SER A 183 18.90 30.41 -39.05
C SER A 183 19.70 29.71 -40.17
N THR A 184 19.07 28.68 -40.75
CA THR A 184 18.86 28.40 -42.18
C THR A 184 20.02 28.39 -43.22
N THR A 185 20.10 27.29 -43.97
CA THR A 185 20.14 27.18 -45.47
C THR A 185 20.10 25.68 -45.83
N SER A 186 19.02 25.13 -46.43
CA SER A 186 18.61 25.12 -47.84
C SER A 186 19.55 24.40 -48.82
N SER A 187 19.19 23.19 -49.27
CA SER A 187 19.03 22.83 -50.70
C SER A 187 18.66 21.33 -50.93
N THR A 188 17.63 21.14 -51.76
CA THR A 188 17.00 19.96 -52.41
C THR A 188 17.95 19.26 -53.43
N PRO A 189 17.61 18.21 -54.25
CA PRO A 189 16.31 17.55 -54.54
C PRO A 189 16.29 15.99 -54.70
N GLY A 190 15.08 15.42 -54.63
CA GLY A 190 14.58 14.47 -55.65
C GLY A 190 14.90 12.97 -55.53
N THR A 191 13.87 12.16 -55.28
CA THR A 191 13.72 10.88 -55.99
C THR A 191 12.24 10.54 -56.15
N THR A 192 11.71 10.90 -57.31
CA THR A 192 10.53 10.30 -57.91
C THR A 192 10.91 8.91 -58.41
N THR A 193 10.15 7.89 -58.03
CA THR A 193 10.03 6.68 -58.86
C THR A 193 8.56 6.39 -59.03
N SER A 194 8.09 6.82 -60.20
CA SER A 194 6.80 6.49 -60.79
C SER A 194 6.82 5.01 -61.17
N GLY A 195 5.95 4.22 -60.55
CA GLY A 195 5.55 2.91 -61.07
C GLY A 195 4.16 3.03 -61.71
N PRO A 196 4.00 2.80 -63.03
CA PRO A 196 2.71 2.86 -63.68
C PRO A 196 1.93 1.54 -63.56
N GLY A 197 0.67 1.65 -63.12
CA GLY A 197 -0.44 1.06 -63.87
C GLY A 197 -0.94 -0.36 -63.55
N PRO A 198 -2.14 -0.72 -64.04
CA PRO A 198 -3.21 -1.37 -63.28
C PRO A 198 -3.72 -2.71 -63.87
N SER A 199 -4.60 -3.44 -63.15
CA SER A 199 -5.70 -4.33 -63.67
C SER A 199 -6.41 -5.05 -62.51
N THR A 200 -7.61 -4.64 -62.07
CA THR A 200 -8.98 -5.19 -62.37
C THR A 200 -9.44 -6.41 -61.53
N PRO A 201 -10.78 -6.63 -61.35
CA PRO A 201 -11.38 -7.13 -60.13
C PRO A 201 -11.89 -8.58 -60.25
N THR A 202 -12.33 -9.17 -59.14
CA THR A 202 -13.24 -10.33 -59.21
C THR A 202 -14.28 -10.25 -58.10
N SER A 203 -15.52 -10.04 -58.55
CA SER A 203 -16.74 -10.37 -57.82
C SER A 203 -17.09 -11.82 -58.17
N THR A 204 -17.35 -12.67 -57.19
CA THR A 204 -18.16 -13.90 -57.37
C THR A 204 -18.83 -14.27 -56.04
N THR A 205 -20.13 -14.48 -56.19
CA THR A 205 -21.20 -14.80 -55.25
C THR A 205 -21.03 -16.11 -54.48
N ALA A 206 -21.54 -16.15 -53.25
CA ALA A 206 -22.46 -17.16 -52.74
C ALA A 206 -23.23 -16.56 -51.55
#